data_AF-A0AB38HBU7-F1
#
_entry.id   AF-A0AB38HBU7-F1
#
_cell.length_a   1.000
_cell.length_b   1.000
_cell.length_c   1.000
_cell.angle_alpha   90.00
_cell.angle_beta   90.00
_cell.angle_gamma   90.00
#
_symmetry.space_group_name_H-M   'P 1'
#
loop_
_entity.id
_entity.type
_entity.pdbx_description
1 polymer ?
#
loop_
_entity_poly.entity_id
_entity_poly.type
_entity_poly.pdbx_seq_one_letter_code
_entity_poly.pdbx_strand_id
1 'polypeptide(L)'
;MNVIEQVRQHIAETGATQTRIAKEAGLSAGALSAYLSESYKGNIEEVEAKLTAYFERLAQKLREFIEAPSFIETKTATQIFSTLRFAQNANVLAIIHGASGVGKTQAAREYRRRYNNVWVVTASPSRSSLSEILYEIALEVGISDAPRRKGTLSRLIARKIKGTEGLLIVDEADHLPYEALEELRLLQEEITNESDIGSFSQVISNFFYLKNP
;
A
#
# COMPACT_ATOMS: atom_id res chain seq x y z
N MET A 1 -35.90 -3.41 14.00
CA MET A 1 -35.42 -4.41 13.01
C MET A 1 -35.29 -5.73 13.73
N ASN A 2 -36.02 -6.75 13.28
CA ASN A 2 -35.93 -8.10 13.86
C ASN A 2 -34.58 -8.73 13.44
N VAL A 3 -33.98 -9.58 14.28
CA VAL A 3 -32.73 -10.32 14.02
C VAL A 3 -32.73 -11.03 12.64
N ILE A 4 -33.85 -11.59 12.19
CA ILE A 4 -33.98 -12.20 10.86
C ILE A 4 -33.73 -11.18 9.74
N GLU A 5 -34.31 -9.98 9.87
CA GLU A 5 -34.11 -8.90 8.90
C GLU A 5 -32.65 -8.44 8.89
N GLN A 6 -32.00 -8.38 10.06
CA GLN A 6 -30.58 -8.02 10.17
C GLN A 6 -29.68 -9.01 9.43
N VAL A 7 -29.95 -10.32 9.56
CA VAL A 7 -29.20 -11.36 8.85
C VAL A 7 -29.42 -11.26 7.33
N ARG A 8 -30.66 -11.07 6.89
CA ARG A 8 -30.97 -10.94 5.46
C ARG A 8 -30.32 -9.70 4.85
N GLN A 9 -30.36 -8.57 5.54
CA GLN A 9 -29.71 -7.35 5.12
C GLN A 9 -28.19 -7.53 5.03
N HIS A 10 -27.57 -8.12 6.05
CA HIS A 10 -26.13 -8.36 6.05
C HIS A 10 -25.68 -9.26 4.89
N ILE A 11 -26.47 -10.29 4.54
CA ILE A 11 -26.22 -11.14 3.36
C ILE A 11 -26.30 -10.32 2.07
N ALA A 12 -27.33 -9.48 1.92
CA ALA A 12 -27.53 -8.65 0.75
C ALA A 12 -26.40 -7.62 0.55
N GLU A 13 -25.92 -7.01 1.64
CA GLU A 13 -24.89 -5.98 1.60
C GLU A 13 -23.48 -6.55 1.38
N THR A 14 -23.17 -7.72 1.94
CA THR A 14 -21.79 -8.24 1.98
C THR A 14 -21.54 -9.45 1.09
N GLY A 15 -22.59 -10.06 0.54
CA GLY A 15 -22.49 -11.34 -0.18
C GLY A 15 -22.10 -12.53 0.72
N ALA A 16 -22.19 -12.38 2.04
CA ALA A 16 -21.89 -13.45 2.99
C ALA A 16 -22.81 -14.66 2.80
N THR A 17 -22.24 -15.87 2.88
CA THR A 17 -23.06 -17.08 2.88
C THR A 17 -23.64 -17.34 4.27
N GLN A 18 -24.86 -17.91 4.33
CA GLN A 18 -25.46 -18.31 5.61
C GLN A 18 -24.57 -19.26 6.41
N THR A 19 -23.85 -20.17 5.72
CA THR A 19 -22.88 -21.07 6.36
C THR A 19 -21.75 -20.32 7.06
N ARG A 20 -21.26 -19.23 6.45
CA ARG A 20 -20.23 -18.37 7.07
C ARG A 20 -20.78 -17.68 8.32
N ILE A 21 -21.96 -17.07 8.20
CA ILE A 21 -22.62 -16.37 9.32
C ILE A 21 -22.90 -17.33 10.48
N ALA A 22 -23.42 -18.52 10.20
CA ALA A 22 -23.69 -19.54 11.22
C ALA A 22 -22.41 -19.90 11.99
N LYS A 23 -21.32 -20.20 11.26
CA LYS A 23 -20.03 -20.51 11.87
C LYS A 23 -19.51 -19.37 12.75
N GLU A 24 -19.58 -18.13 12.28
CA GLU A 24 -19.09 -16.97 13.02
C GLU A 24 -19.96 -16.64 14.24
N ALA A 25 -21.26 -16.87 14.16
CA ALA A 25 -22.21 -16.70 15.27
C ALA A 25 -22.21 -17.88 16.26
N GLY A 26 -21.46 -18.97 15.99
CA GLY A 26 -21.45 -20.16 16.85
C GLY A 26 -22.72 -21.01 16.75
N LEU A 27 -23.34 -21.01 15.56
CA LEU A 27 -24.53 -21.79 15.21
C LEU A 27 -24.18 -22.85 14.16
N SER A 28 -24.99 -23.91 14.09
CA SER A 28 -24.94 -24.82 12.95
C SER A 28 -25.65 -24.20 11.74
N ALA A 29 -25.21 -24.56 10.53
CA ALA A 29 -25.83 -24.08 9.29
C ALA A 29 -27.32 -24.44 9.22
N GLY A 30 -27.69 -25.63 9.72
CA GLY A 30 -29.08 -26.07 9.81
C GLY A 30 -29.92 -25.26 10.80
N ALA A 31 -29.36 -24.88 11.96
CA ALA A 31 -30.05 -24.05 12.93
C ALA A 31 -30.33 -22.65 12.37
N LEU A 32 -29.33 -22.01 11.74
CA LEU A 32 -29.53 -20.70 11.12
C LEU A 32 -30.53 -20.75 9.96
N SER A 33 -30.42 -21.76 9.08
CA SER A 33 -31.34 -21.90 7.95
C SER A 33 -32.78 -22.10 8.42
N ALA A 34 -33.02 -22.98 9.40
CA ALA A 34 -34.34 -23.23 9.94
C ALA A 34 -34.90 -22.01 10.70
N TYR A 35 -34.03 -21.23 11.35
CA TYR A 35 -34.43 -19.99 12.02
C TYR A 35 -34.86 -18.92 11.01
N LEU A 36 -34.10 -18.74 9.92
CA LEU A 36 -34.42 -17.77 8.86
C LEU A 36 -35.69 -18.12 8.06
N SER A 37 -36.08 -19.40 8.04
CA SER A 37 -37.34 -19.89 7.46
C SER A 37 -38.47 -20.02 8.49
N GLU A 38 -38.25 -19.55 9.72
CA GLU A 38 -39.23 -19.58 10.82
C GLU A 38 -39.74 -21.00 11.17
N SER A 39 -38.95 -22.02 10.85
CA SER A 39 -39.28 -23.44 11.08
C SER A 39 -38.43 -24.09 12.18
N TYR A 40 -37.59 -23.31 12.87
CA TYR A 40 -36.74 -23.80 13.97
C TYR A 40 -37.57 -24.09 15.22
N LYS A 41 -37.52 -25.33 15.70
CA LYS A 41 -38.27 -25.80 16.88
C LYS A 41 -37.45 -25.82 18.17
N GLY A 42 -36.19 -25.38 18.11
CA GLY A 42 -35.30 -25.33 19.25
C GLY A 42 -35.45 -24.04 20.07
N ASN A 43 -34.44 -23.72 20.86
CA ASN A 43 -34.41 -22.49 21.65
C ASN A 43 -34.16 -21.27 20.75
N ILE A 44 -35.23 -20.53 20.42
CA ILE A 44 -35.15 -19.31 19.61
C ILE A 44 -34.34 -18.22 20.32
N GLU A 45 -34.52 -18.05 21.63
CA GLU A 45 -33.81 -17.03 22.42
C GLU A 45 -32.29 -17.24 22.37
N GLU A 46 -31.84 -18.50 22.42
CA GLU A 46 -30.41 -18.82 22.31
C GLU A 46 -29.84 -18.47 20.92
N VAL A 47 -30.61 -18.72 19.87
CA VAL A 47 -30.22 -18.38 18.50
C VAL A 47 -30.15 -16.87 18.31
N GLU A 48 -31.15 -16.14 18.80
CA GLU A 48 -31.20 -14.68 18.77
C GLU A 48 -30.06 -14.05 19.58
N ALA A 49 -29.76 -14.57 20.77
CA ALA A 49 -28.65 -14.09 21.59
C ALA A 49 -27.30 -14.25 20.87
N LYS A 50 -27.07 -15.40 20.23
CA LYS A 50 -25.85 -15.67 19.45
C LYS A 50 -25.72 -14.76 18.23
N LEU A 51 -26.81 -14.52 17.51
CA LEU A 51 -26.83 -13.60 16.36
C LEU A 51 -26.66 -12.14 16.78
N THR A 52 -27.26 -11.74 17.90
CA THR A 52 -27.10 -10.39 18.46
C THR A 52 -25.65 -10.14 18.86
N ALA A 53 -25.03 -11.06 19.61
CA ALA A 53 -23.61 -10.97 19.97
C ALA A 53 -22.69 -10.95 18.74
N TYR A 54 -23.05 -11.68 17.68
CA TYR A 54 -22.35 -11.63 16.40
C TYR A 54 -22.37 -10.23 15.79
N PHE A 55 -23.55 -9.61 15.69
CA PHE A 55 -23.70 -8.26 15.13
C PHE A 55 -23.06 -7.18 16.00
N GLU A 56 -23.14 -7.31 17.33
CA GLU A 56 -22.44 -6.41 18.25
C GLU A 56 -20.92 -6.47 18.05
N ARG A 57 -20.36 -7.68 17.91
CA ARG A 57 -18.94 -7.87 17.62
C ARG A 57 -18.54 -7.32 16.25
N LEU A 58 -19.39 -7.45 15.24
CA LEU A 58 -19.17 -6.82 13.93
C LEU A 58 -19.18 -5.29 14.03
N ALA A 59 -20.17 -4.72 14.73
CA ALA A 59 -20.29 -3.27 14.95
C ALA A 59 -19.15 -2.71 15.80
N GLN A 60 -18.65 -3.47 16.77
CA GLN A 60 -17.48 -3.13 17.57
C GLN A 60 -16.22 -3.12 16.71
N LYS A 61 -15.99 -4.15 15.90
CA LYS A 61 -14.88 -4.15 14.93
C LYS A 61 -14.95 -2.94 14.00
N LEU A 62 -16.12 -2.64 13.45
CA LEU A 62 -16.29 -1.47 12.59
C LEU A 62 -15.97 -0.16 13.33
N ARG A 63 -16.41 -0.01 14.59
CA ARG A 63 -16.09 1.17 15.41
C ARG A 63 -14.59 1.29 15.71
N GLU A 64 -13.95 0.19 16.12
CA GLU A 64 -12.50 0.14 16.39
C GLU A 64 -11.67 0.45 15.13
N PHE A 65 -12.12 0.01 13.95
CA PHE A 65 -11.48 0.31 12.67
C PHE A 65 -11.77 1.73 12.14
N ILE A 66 -12.91 2.33 12.47
CA ILE A 66 -13.26 3.71 12.10
C ILE A 66 -12.50 4.73 12.97
N GLU A 67 -12.24 4.40 14.25
CA GLU A 67 -11.54 5.31 15.18
C GLU A 67 -10.01 5.23 15.10
N ALA A 68 -9.43 4.12 14.65
CA ALA A 68 -8.00 4.04 14.43
C ALA A 68 -7.60 4.83 13.17
N PRO A 69 -6.77 5.89 13.26
CA PRO A 69 -6.29 6.56 12.07
C PRO A 69 -5.51 5.57 11.21
N SER A 70 -5.72 5.61 9.88
CA SER A 70 -5.04 4.72 8.92
C SER A 70 -3.51 4.82 8.99
N PHE A 71 -3.01 5.90 9.59
CA PHE A 71 -1.60 6.11 9.91
C PHE A 71 -1.45 6.94 11.18
N ILE A 72 -0.57 6.49 12.07
CA ILE A 72 -0.19 7.25 13.27
C ILE A 72 1.05 8.06 12.93
N GLU A 73 0.93 9.39 13.00
CA GLU A 73 2.07 10.30 12.84
C GLU A 73 2.98 10.21 14.07
N THR A 74 4.06 9.44 13.93
CA THR A 74 5.14 9.36 14.90
C THR A 74 6.23 10.38 14.57
N LYS A 75 7.10 10.72 15.53
CA LYS A 75 8.28 11.57 15.26
C LYS A 75 9.13 11.02 14.11
N THR A 76 9.31 9.70 14.06
CA THR A 76 10.04 9.02 12.97
C THR A 76 9.34 9.23 11.64
N ALA A 77 8.02 9.07 11.57
CA ALA A 77 7.25 9.34 10.36
C ALA A 77 7.41 10.78 9.88
N THR A 78 7.33 11.75 10.79
CA THR A 78 7.53 13.17 10.46
C THR A 78 8.92 13.44 9.90
N GLN A 79 9.98 12.85 10.48
CA GLN A 79 11.34 12.97 9.97
C GLN A 79 11.48 12.37 8.58
N ILE A 80 10.92 11.17 8.36
CA ILE A 80 10.92 10.52 7.04
C ILE A 80 10.22 11.40 6.02
N PHE A 81 9.06 11.98 6.36
CA PHE A 81 8.31 12.85 5.46
C PHE A 81 9.09 14.11 5.10
N SER A 82 9.77 14.72 6.08
CA SER A 82 10.63 15.89 5.84
C SER A 82 11.78 15.56 4.90
N THR A 83 12.43 14.41 5.09
CA THR A 83 13.52 13.96 4.20
C THR A 83 13.01 13.62 2.80
N LEU A 84 11.87 12.92 2.67
CA LEU A 84 11.25 12.62 1.37
C LEU A 84 10.87 13.90 0.62
N ARG A 85 10.28 14.88 1.34
CA ARG A 85 9.93 16.19 0.77
C ARG A 85 11.16 16.99 0.38
N PHE A 86 12.18 17.02 1.24
CA PHE A 86 13.43 17.70 0.93
C PHE A 86 14.06 17.10 -0.32
N ALA A 87 14.16 15.78 -0.38
CA ALA A 87 14.64 15.10 -1.57
C ALA A 87 13.82 15.55 -2.78
N GLN A 88 12.47 15.53 -2.71
CA GLN A 88 11.59 15.79 -3.86
C GLN A 88 11.74 17.20 -4.39
N ASN A 89 11.95 18.16 -3.48
CA ASN A 89 12.13 19.54 -3.87
C ASN A 89 13.55 19.86 -4.34
N ALA A 90 14.56 19.14 -3.81
CA ALA A 90 15.97 19.39 -4.10
C ALA A 90 16.53 18.49 -5.20
N ASN A 91 15.76 17.51 -5.69
CA ASN A 91 16.13 16.59 -6.76
C ASN A 91 17.39 15.77 -6.46
N VAL A 92 17.56 15.44 -5.19
CA VAL A 92 18.75 14.73 -4.71
C VAL A 92 18.41 13.28 -4.37
N LEU A 93 19.39 12.41 -4.58
CA LEU A 93 19.35 11.08 -4.01
C LEU A 93 19.51 11.16 -2.48
N ALA A 94 18.54 10.62 -1.75
CA ALA A 94 18.55 10.59 -0.29
C ALA A 94 18.44 9.17 0.25
N ILE A 95 19.19 8.87 1.31
CA ILE A 95 19.17 7.58 1.99
C ILE A 95 18.53 7.76 3.36
N ILE A 96 17.52 6.94 3.67
CA ILE A 96 16.93 6.88 5.02
C ILE A 96 17.27 5.53 5.65
N HIS A 97 18.10 5.58 6.68
CA HIS A 97 18.42 4.43 7.52
C HIS A 97 17.67 4.47 8.85
N GLY A 98 17.42 3.31 9.44
CA GLY A 98 16.83 3.18 10.76
C GLY A 98 16.63 1.73 11.13
N ALA A 99 16.41 1.43 12.40
CA ALA A 99 16.15 0.05 12.84
C ALA A 99 14.92 -0.54 12.13
N SER A 100 14.86 -1.88 12.03
CA SER A 100 13.66 -2.56 11.55
C SER A 100 12.48 -2.30 12.49
N GLY A 101 11.27 -2.23 11.93
CA GLY A 101 10.05 -1.97 12.70
C GLY A 101 9.77 -0.51 13.08
N VAL A 102 10.65 0.45 12.74
CA VAL A 102 10.41 1.89 13.04
C VAL A 102 9.38 2.57 12.13
N GLY A 103 8.73 1.83 11.24
CA GLY A 103 7.64 2.31 10.40
C GLY A 103 8.07 2.93 9.06
N LYS A 104 9.28 2.65 8.57
CA LYS A 104 9.81 3.25 7.33
C LYS A 104 8.96 2.93 6.09
N THR A 105 8.67 1.65 5.87
CA THR A 105 7.79 1.16 4.80
C THR A 105 6.39 1.79 4.89
N GLN A 106 5.82 1.85 6.10
CA GLN A 106 4.50 2.44 6.28
C GLN A 106 4.51 3.96 6.00
N ALA A 107 5.56 4.66 6.42
CA ALA A 107 5.74 6.07 6.12
C ALA A 107 5.89 6.32 4.61
N ALA A 108 6.66 5.51 3.88
CA ALA A 108 6.79 5.62 2.43
C ALA A 108 5.45 5.43 1.70
N ARG A 109 4.68 4.40 2.07
CA ARG A 109 3.35 4.14 1.50
C ARG A 109 2.36 5.27 1.79
N GLU A 110 2.38 5.81 3.01
CA GLU A 110 1.52 6.94 3.39
C GLU A 110 1.95 8.24 2.73
N TYR A 111 3.24 8.46 2.52
CA TYR A 111 3.73 9.57 1.72
C TYR A 111 3.18 9.47 0.29
N ARG A 112 3.29 8.29 -0.35
CA ARG A 112 2.70 8.03 -1.67
C ARG A 112 1.20 8.30 -1.71
N ARG A 113 0.46 7.96 -0.66
CA ARG A 113 -0.98 8.20 -0.58
C ARG A 113 -1.34 9.68 -0.51
N ARG A 114 -0.48 10.50 0.10
CA ARG A 114 -0.74 11.92 0.39
C ARG A 114 -0.27 12.87 -0.71
N TYR A 115 0.73 12.49 -1.49
CA TYR A 115 1.36 13.36 -2.48
C TYR A 115 1.32 12.75 -3.88
N ASN A 116 1.26 13.61 -4.89
CA ASN A 116 1.22 13.20 -6.29
C ASN A 116 2.60 12.82 -6.82
N ASN A 117 2.61 12.06 -7.92
CA ASN A 117 3.81 11.66 -8.64
C ASN A 117 4.85 10.93 -7.76
N VAL A 118 4.40 10.31 -6.66
CA VAL A 118 5.24 9.45 -5.84
C VAL A 118 5.03 8.01 -6.29
N TRP A 119 6.12 7.29 -6.47
CA TRP A 119 6.16 5.88 -6.85
C TRP A 119 6.92 5.11 -5.80
N VAL A 120 6.45 3.93 -5.41
CA VAL A 120 7.14 3.11 -4.40
C VAL A 120 7.36 1.73 -4.96
N VAL A 121 8.63 1.34 -5.10
CA VAL A 121 9.04 -0.02 -5.42
C VAL A 121 9.70 -0.65 -4.20
N THR A 122 9.50 -1.95 -4.01
CA THR A 122 10.10 -2.68 -2.88
C THR A 122 11.02 -3.76 -3.46
N ALA A 123 12.32 -3.60 -3.24
CA ALA A 123 13.28 -4.62 -3.61
C ALA A 123 13.13 -5.86 -2.72
N SER A 124 13.45 -7.02 -3.27
CA SER A 124 13.50 -8.29 -2.56
C SER A 124 14.53 -9.17 -3.24
N PRO A 125 14.99 -10.28 -2.64
CA PRO A 125 15.96 -11.17 -3.30
C PRO A 125 15.51 -11.65 -4.69
N SER A 126 14.20 -11.79 -4.92
CA SER A 126 13.60 -12.12 -6.22
C SER A 126 13.43 -10.93 -7.18
N ARG A 127 13.48 -9.69 -6.68
CA ARG A 127 13.21 -8.45 -7.42
C ARG A 127 14.35 -7.43 -7.30
N SER A 128 15.58 -7.91 -7.13
CA SER A 128 16.74 -7.06 -6.88
C SER A 128 17.69 -6.92 -8.05
N SER A 129 17.65 -7.82 -9.03
CA SER A 129 18.53 -7.69 -10.21
C SER A 129 18.22 -6.38 -10.95
N LEU A 130 19.22 -5.84 -11.67
CA LEU A 130 19.03 -4.60 -12.43
C LEU A 130 17.81 -4.67 -13.37
N SER A 131 17.62 -5.81 -14.05
CA SER A 131 16.47 -5.98 -14.96
C SER A 131 15.13 -5.98 -14.20
N GLU A 132 15.08 -6.68 -13.06
CA GLU A 132 13.86 -6.79 -12.25
C GLU A 132 13.47 -5.44 -11.63
N ILE A 133 14.43 -4.73 -11.04
CA ILE A 133 14.11 -3.44 -10.41
C ILE A 133 13.68 -2.39 -11.44
N LEU A 134 14.32 -2.33 -12.61
CA LEU A 134 13.87 -1.46 -13.70
C LEU A 134 12.45 -1.84 -14.17
N TYR A 135 12.13 -3.13 -14.20
CA TYR A 135 10.81 -3.60 -14.60
C TYR A 135 9.74 -3.22 -13.57
N GLU A 136 10.00 -3.41 -12.27
CA GLU A 136 9.10 -2.97 -11.19
C GLU A 136 8.86 -1.45 -11.24
N ILE A 137 9.92 -0.68 -11.49
CA ILE A 137 9.80 0.78 -11.67
C ILE A 137 8.92 1.11 -12.86
N ALA A 138 9.14 0.46 -14.01
CA ALA A 138 8.35 0.69 -15.21
C ALA A 138 6.86 0.44 -14.97
N LEU A 139 6.51 -0.64 -14.29
CA LEU A 139 5.13 -0.93 -13.90
C LEU A 139 4.56 0.15 -12.97
N GLU A 140 5.30 0.55 -11.94
CA GLU A 140 4.86 1.55 -10.96
C GLU A 140 4.63 2.94 -11.61
N VAL A 141 5.45 3.33 -12.61
CA VAL A 141 5.24 4.56 -13.38
C VAL A 141 4.19 4.45 -14.49
N GLY A 142 3.53 3.30 -14.62
CA GLY A 142 2.42 3.06 -15.53
C GLY A 142 2.82 2.64 -16.95
N ILE A 143 3.96 1.97 -17.13
CA ILE A 143 4.39 1.36 -18.40
C ILE A 143 4.04 -0.14 -18.35
N SER A 144 2.89 -0.50 -18.90
CA SER A 144 2.36 -1.87 -18.84
C SER A 144 2.98 -2.85 -19.85
N ASP A 145 3.54 -2.37 -20.95
CA ASP A 145 4.22 -3.18 -21.99
C ASP A 145 5.72 -2.85 -22.01
N ALA A 146 6.36 -3.07 -20.86
CA ALA A 146 7.75 -2.72 -20.64
C ALA A 146 8.69 -3.66 -21.43
N PRO A 147 9.62 -3.12 -22.25
CA PRO A 147 10.55 -3.95 -23.00
C PRO A 147 11.54 -4.65 -22.08
N ARG A 148 11.92 -5.89 -22.42
CA ARG A 148 12.89 -6.69 -21.63
C ARG A 148 14.34 -6.20 -21.72
N ARG A 149 14.68 -5.35 -22.68
CA ARG A 149 16.04 -4.85 -22.88
C ARG A 149 16.31 -3.67 -21.93
N LYS A 150 17.20 -3.88 -20.95
CA LYS A 150 17.61 -2.90 -19.91
C LYS A 150 17.74 -1.46 -20.42
N GLY A 151 18.59 -1.22 -21.42
CA GLY A 151 18.82 0.16 -21.90
C GLY A 151 17.61 0.82 -22.54
N THR A 152 16.72 0.07 -23.20
CA THR A 152 15.46 0.62 -23.72
C THR A 152 14.50 0.92 -22.58
N LEU A 153 14.43 0.02 -21.60
CA LEU A 153 13.59 0.16 -20.41
C LEU A 153 13.99 1.38 -19.58
N SER A 154 15.27 1.53 -19.27
CA SER A 154 15.84 2.67 -18.53
C SER A 154 15.48 4.01 -19.18
N ARG A 155 15.69 4.15 -20.51
CA ARG A 155 15.30 5.37 -21.26
C ARG A 155 13.79 5.64 -21.27
N LEU A 156 12.96 4.59 -21.31
CA LEU A 156 11.50 4.77 -21.27
C LEU A 156 11.04 5.26 -19.90
N ILE A 157 11.61 4.71 -18.83
CA ILE A 157 11.39 5.17 -17.45
C ILE A 157 11.81 6.64 -17.32
N ALA A 158 13.03 6.99 -17.78
CA ALA A 158 13.53 8.36 -17.75
C ALA A 158 12.54 9.34 -18.41
N ARG A 159 12.09 9.03 -19.63
CA ARG A 159 11.11 9.85 -20.36
C ARG A 159 9.77 9.98 -19.66
N LYS A 160 9.32 8.93 -18.96
CA LYS A 160 8.04 8.92 -18.26
C LYS A 160 8.08 9.76 -16.98
N ILE A 161 9.21 9.74 -16.28
CA ILE A 161 9.43 10.47 -15.02
C ILE A 161 9.83 11.93 -15.29
N LYS A 162 10.52 12.22 -16.39
CA LYS A 162 11.01 13.56 -16.69
C LYS A 162 9.87 14.59 -16.70
N GLY A 163 10.10 15.72 -16.03
CA GLY A 163 9.14 16.83 -15.96
C GLY A 163 7.93 16.62 -15.04
N THR A 164 7.89 15.51 -14.28
CA THR A 164 6.75 15.19 -13.40
C THR A 164 6.87 15.73 -11.98
N GLU A 165 8.04 16.23 -11.57
CA GLU A 165 8.31 16.55 -10.15
C GLU A 165 8.10 15.37 -9.20
N GLY A 166 8.27 14.15 -9.72
CA GLY A 166 7.90 12.94 -9.00
C GLY A 166 8.82 12.53 -7.86
N LEU A 167 8.62 11.35 -7.30
CA LEU A 167 9.49 10.79 -6.27
C LEU A 167 9.38 9.29 -6.33
N LEU A 168 10.40 8.64 -6.87
CA LEU A 168 10.56 7.21 -6.79
C LEU A 168 11.21 6.81 -5.46
N ILE A 169 10.61 5.85 -4.79
CA ILE A 169 11.04 5.36 -3.49
C ILE A 169 11.40 3.89 -3.65
N VAL A 170 12.64 3.50 -3.36
CA VAL A 170 13.04 2.08 -3.26
C VAL A 170 13.10 1.66 -1.79
N ASP A 171 12.12 0.85 -1.41
CA ASP A 171 12.06 0.16 -0.12
C ASP A 171 12.91 -1.13 -0.15
N GLU A 172 13.44 -1.55 1.00
CA GLU A 172 14.32 -2.72 1.20
C GLU A 172 15.49 -2.79 0.21
N ALA A 173 16.10 -1.63 -0.04
CA ALA A 173 17.08 -1.46 -1.08
C ALA A 173 18.47 -2.01 -0.71
N ASP A 174 18.66 -2.49 0.52
CA ASP A 174 19.78 -3.35 0.90
C ASP A 174 19.84 -4.67 0.11
N HIS A 175 18.71 -5.11 -0.46
CA HIS A 175 18.69 -6.24 -1.38
C HIS A 175 19.27 -5.93 -2.76
N LEU A 176 19.44 -4.65 -3.13
CA LEU A 176 19.92 -4.28 -4.46
C LEU A 176 21.44 -4.49 -4.60
N PRO A 177 21.91 -5.11 -5.70
CA PRO A 177 23.32 -5.16 -6.03
C PRO A 177 23.82 -3.78 -6.50
N TYR A 178 25.14 -3.56 -6.40
CA TYR A 178 25.77 -2.30 -6.80
C TYR A 178 25.41 -1.84 -8.23
N GLU A 179 25.35 -2.77 -9.20
CA GLU A 179 24.97 -2.46 -10.59
C GLU A 179 23.58 -1.81 -10.66
N ALA A 180 22.63 -2.29 -9.85
CA ALA A 180 21.31 -1.67 -9.77
C ALA A 180 21.39 -0.29 -9.14
N LEU A 181 22.10 -0.14 -8.01
CA LEU A 181 22.27 1.14 -7.32
C LEU A 181 22.82 2.22 -8.26
N GLU A 182 23.85 1.85 -9.01
CA GLU A 182 24.55 2.77 -9.91
C GLU A 182 23.68 3.17 -11.11
N GLU A 183 22.91 2.25 -11.69
CA GLU A 183 21.95 2.61 -12.74
C GLU A 183 20.88 3.59 -12.21
N LEU A 184 20.36 3.39 -11.00
CA LEU A 184 19.37 4.31 -10.42
C LEU A 184 19.97 5.70 -10.17
N ARG A 185 21.25 5.77 -9.81
CA ARG A 185 22.01 7.03 -9.66
C ARG A 185 22.17 7.73 -11.01
N LEU A 186 22.60 7.00 -12.05
CA LEU A 186 22.75 7.52 -13.42
C LEU A 186 21.42 7.99 -14.00
N LEU A 187 20.33 7.26 -13.74
CA LEU A 187 18.98 7.64 -14.16
C LEU A 187 18.54 8.96 -13.51
N GLN A 188 18.85 9.18 -12.23
CA GLN A 188 18.60 10.45 -11.55
C GLN A 188 19.42 11.60 -12.15
N GLU A 189 20.70 11.37 -12.47
CA GLU A 189 21.55 12.36 -13.16
C GLU A 189 21.00 12.71 -14.55
N GLU A 190 20.58 11.73 -15.35
CA GLU A 190 19.99 11.95 -16.68
C GLU A 190 18.72 12.82 -16.60
N ILE A 191 17.84 12.52 -15.64
CA ILE A 191 16.59 13.27 -15.45
C ILE A 191 16.86 14.71 -14.98
N THR A 192 17.95 14.94 -14.24
CA THR A 192 18.29 16.25 -13.66
C THR A 192 19.02 17.16 -14.66
N ASN A 193 20.03 16.66 -15.37
CA ASN A 193 20.98 17.47 -16.15
C ASN A 193 20.43 18.15 -17.42
N GLU A 194 19.26 17.74 -17.95
CA GLU A 194 18.66 18.38 -19.14
C GLU A 194 17.73 19.57 -18.80
N SER A 195 17.67 19.97 -17.54
CA SER A 195 16.79 21.04 -17.03
C SER A 195 17.47 22.41 -16.99
N ASP A 196 18.80 22.47 -17.08
CA ASP A 196 19.60 23.65 -16.73
C ASP A 196 19.96 24.57 -17.92
N ILE A 197 19.00 24.84 -18.82
CA ILE A 197 19.13 25.95 -19.79
C ILE A 197 17.97 26.92 -19.62
N GLY A 198 18.07 27.75 -18.58
CA GLY A 198 17.41 29.05 -18.54
C GLY A 198 16.31 29.21 -17.48
N SER A 199 16.61 30.05 -16.50
CA SER A 199 15.70 30.74 -15.58
C SER A 199 14.97 29.89 -14.54
N PHE A 200 15.48 29.96 -13.30
CA PHE A 200 14.74 30.11 -12.05
C PHE A 200 13.30 29.60 -12.04
N SER A 201 13.11 28.28 -12.10
CA SER A 201 11.93 27.53 -11.64
C SER A 201 11.97 26.15 -12.29
N GLN A 202 12.34 25.09 -11.57
CA GLN A 202 12.14 23.71 -12.04
C GLN A 202 12.19 22.78 -10.81
N VAL A 203 11.11 22.04 -10.51
CA VAL A 203 10.72 20.71 -11.06
C VAL A 203 11.76 19.64 -10.71
N ILE A 204 11.41 18.36 -10.45
CA ILE A 204 12.16 17.07 -10.72
C ILE A 204 11.97 15.97 -9.61
N SER A 205 12.42 14.72 -9.88
CA SER A 205 12.06 13.45 -9.21
C SER A 205 13.20 12.60 -8.60
N ASN A 206 13.03 11.97 -7.41
CA ASN A 206 14.12 11.22 -6.70
C ASN A 206 14.01 9.69 -6.68
N PHE A 207 15.02 9.02 -6.11
CA PHE A 207 15.09 7.61 -5.70
C PHE A 207 15.31 7.52 -4.15
N PHE A 208 14.73 6.53 -3.47
CA PHE A 208 14.88 6.30 -2.01
C PHE A 208 15.59 4.99 -1.69
N TYR A 209 16.26 4.89 -0.55
CA TYR A 209 16.85 3.66 -0.03
C TYR A 209 16.38 3.41 1.41
N LEU A 210 15.63 2.33 1.65
CA LEU A 210 15.45 1.78 3.01
C LEU A 210 16.44 0.66 3.24
N LYS A 211 17.29 0.85 4.26
CA LYS A 211 18.22 -0.15 4.77
C LYS A 211 17.68 -0.68 6.10
N ASN A 212 17.38 -1.97 6.18
CA ASN A 212 17.34 -2.69 7.46
C ASN A 212 18.68 -3.43 7.66
N PRO A 213 19.22 -3.49 8.89
CA PRO A 213 20.40 -4.30 9.18
C PRO A 213 20.11 -5.80 9.03
#